data_AF-A0A8B6FFM5-F1
#
_entry.id   AF-A0A8B6FFM5-F1
#
_cell.length_a   1.000
_cell.length_b   1.000
_cell.length_c   1.000
_cell.angle_alpha   90.00
_cell.angle_beta   90.00
_cell.angle_gamma   90.00
#
_symmetry.space_group_name_H-M   'P 1'
#
loop_
_entity.id
_entity.type
_entity.pdbx_description
1 polymer ?
#
loop_
_entity_poly.entity_id
_entity_poly.type
_entity_poly.pdbx_seq_one_letter_code
_entity_poly.pdbx_strand_id
1 'polypeptide(L)'
;MVLQRIYRFGQRFVGFMGVFTGVRLVSSHKPKNEFLRSKDLSSHGPVSAPHAFSWLGDIAPCFGVNGNNVQIIDEPKHFHEILKSNARKATQRIVFTSLYLGTGELEQELVDAIREACHRAKTNGNNNLEVHILLDYNRGSRGVEKSSRTMLTPLLKEYKDIISVHLYHTPDLRGICKRLLTGKMSEVIGLNHMKIYLFDDSFVISG
;
A
#
# COMPACT_ATOMS: atom_id res chain seq x y z
N MET A 1 -1.10 1.12 -39.29
CA MET A 1 -2.25 2.03 -39.52
C MET A 1 -3.60 1.52 -39.00
N VAL A 2 -3.78 0.22 -38.74
CA VAL A 2 -5.03 -0.35 -38.18
C VAL A 2 -5.16 -0.13 -36.65
N LEU A 3 -4.05 -0.12 -35.91
CA LEU A 3 -4.03 0.09 -34.45
C LEU A 3 -4.56 1.46 -34.00
N GLN A 4 -4.29 2.54 -34.75
CA GLN A 4 -4.78 3.88 -34.42
C GLN A 4 -6.29 4.05 -34.64
N ARG A 5 -6.89 3.24 -35.52
CA ARG A 5 -8.33 3.30 -35.83
C ARG A 5 -9.19 2.64 -34.75
N ILE A 6 -8.68 1.59 -34.11
CA ILE A 6 -9.33 0.90 -32.97
C ILE A 6 -9.32 1.80 -31.73
N TYR A 7 -8.21 2.51 -31.48
CA TYR A 7 -8.08 3.42 -30.34
C TYR A 7 -9.08 4.58 -30.40
N ARG A 8 -9.33 5.15 -31.60
CA ARG A 8 -10.31 6.22 -31.79
C ARG A 8 -11.77 5.75 -31.78
N PHE A 9 -12.04 4.48 -32.09
CA PHE A 9 -13.40 3.94 -32.03
C PHE A 9 -13.82 3.64 -30.58
N GLY A 10 -12.89 3.14 -29.76
CA GLY A 10 -13.12 2.93 -28.32
C GLY A 10 -13.45 4.20 -27.55
N GLN A 11 -12.77 5.32 -27.85
CA GLN A 11 -13.06 6.60 -27.19
C GLN A 11 -14.40 7.24 -27.61
N ARG A 12 -14.92 6.93 -28.80
CA ARG A 12 -16.22 7.47 -29.25
C ARG A 12 -17.43 6.68 -28.72
N PHE A 13 -17.27 5.39 -28.40
CA PHE A 13 -18.36 4.59 -27.84
C PHE A 13 -18.55 4.75 -26.33
N VAL A 14 -17.51 5.15 -25.61
CA VAL A 14 -17.58 5.48 -24.16
C VAL A 14 -18.29 6.82 -23.92
N GLY A 15 -18.50 7.64 -24.95
CA GLY A 15 -19.24 8.90 -24.86
C GLY A 15 -20.77 8.78 -24.96
N PHE A 16 -21.35 7.60 -25.23
CA PHE A 16 -22.79 7.49 -25.54
C PHE A 16 -23.59 6.48 -24.70
N MET A 17 -22.99 5.81 -23.70
CA MET A 17 -23.74 4.91 -22.83
C MET A 17 -23.43 5.18 -21.36
N GLY A 18 -24.39 5.83 -20.70
CA GLY A 18 -24.62 5.67 -19.27
C GLY A 18 -23.79 6.57 -18.38
N VAL A 19 -24.42 7.67 -17.96
CA VAL A 19 -24.16 8.33 -16.69
C VAL A 19 -24.36 7.28 -15.59
N PHE A 20 -23.29 6.57 -15.22
CA PHE A 20 -23.25 5.86 -13.95
C PHE A 20 -22.47 6.71 -12.97
N THR A 21 -23.22 7.21 -12.00
CA THR A 21 -22.81 7.94 -10.81
C THR A 21 -21.79 7.10 -10.05
N GLY A 22 -20.53 7.18 -10.46
CA GLY A 22 -19.41 6.83 -9.60
C GLY A 22 -19.47 7.77 -8.41
N VAL A 23 -19.46 7.20 -7.20
CA VAL A 23 -19.28 7.97 -5.96
C VAL A 23 -17.92 8.66 -6.07
N ARG A 24 -17.97 9.90 -6.53
CA ARG A 24 -16.85 10.83 -6.53
C ARG A 24 -16.69 11.23 -5.07
N LEU A 25 -15.85 10.51 -4.32
CA LEU A 25 -15.29 11.02 -3.05
C LEU A 25 -14.29 12.13 -3.37
N VAL A 26 -14.78 13.19 -4.01
CA VAL A 26 -14.22 14.52 -3.88
C VAL A 26 -15.25 15.23 -3.01
N SER A 27 -15.08 15.09 -1.69
CA SER A 27 -15.76 15.97 -0.76
C SER A 27 -15.25 17.38 -1.06
N SER A 28 -16.01 18.14 -1.84
CA SER A 28 -15.79 19.58 -2.02
C SER A 28 -16.36 20.35 -0.83
N HIS A 29 -16.16 19.84 0.38
CA HIS A 29 -16.16 20.70 1.54
C HIS A 29 -14.82 21.42 1.53
N LYS A 30 -14.83 22.72 1.22
CA LYS A 30 -13.81 23.60 1.78
C LYS A 30 -13.79 23.29 3.27
N PRO A 31 -12.71 22.75 3.85
CA PRO A 31 -12.63 22.71 5.29
C PRO A 31 -12.75 24.17 5.73
N LYS A 32 -13.74 24.46 6.59
CA LYS A 32 -13.64 25.66 7.40
C LYS A 32 -12.29 25.51 8.11
N ASN A 33 -11.38 26.46 7.88
CA ASN A 33 -10.08 26.56 8.54
C ASN A 33 -10.29 26.75 10.05
N GLU A 34 -10.73 25.70 10.73
CA GLU A 34 -11.08 25.73 12.14
C GLU A 34 -10.73 24.42 12.83
N PHE A 35 -9.81 23.64 12.26
CA PHE A 35 -9.20 22.51 12.95
C PHE A 35 -7.69 22.61 12.84
N LEU A 36 -7.16 23.45 13.72
CA LEU A 36 -5.83 23.50 14.34
C LEU A 36 -5.60 24.96 14.72
N ARG A 37 -6.24 25.39 15.82
CA ARG A 37 -5.84 26.62 16.49
C ARG A 37 -4.37 26.41 16.88
N SER A 38 -3.53 27.29 16.38
CA SER A 38 -2.06 27.34 16.44
C SER A 38 -1.43 27.34 17.84
N LYS A 39 -2.11 26.88 18.88
CA LYS A 39 -1.66 26.99 20.26
C LYS A 39 -0.72 25.88 20.73
N ASP A 40 -0.63 24.76 20.01
CA ASP A 40 0.27 23.65 20.39
C ASP A 40 1.52 23.52 19.49
N LEU A 41 1.74 24.43 18.54
CA LEU A 41 2.97 24.53 17.72
C LEU A 41 4.08 25.38 18.37
N SER A 42 4.15 25.42 19.71
CA SER A 42 5.22 26.14 20.40
C SER A 42 6.50 25.31 20.51
N SER A 43 7.36 25.39 19.49
CA SER A 43 8.83 25.42 19.67
C SER A 43 9.63 25.60 18.38
N HIS A 44 9.05 25.43 17.19
CA HIS A 44 9.74 25.72 15.93
C HIS A 44 8.81 26.45 14.96
N GLY A 45 9.25 27.64 14.51
CA GLY A 45 8.49 28.51 13.61
C GLY A 45 8.09 27.80 12.30
N PRO A 46 7.16 28.38 11.52
CA PRO A 46 6.70 27.75 10.29
C PRO A 46 7.88 27.65 9.31
N VAL A 47 8.42 26.45 9.15
CA VAL A 47 9.29 26.14 8.03
C VAL A 47 8.39 26.14 6.80
N SER A 48 8.28 27.28 6.13
CA SER A 48 7.59 27.37 4.86
C SER A 48 8.25 26.37 3.90
N ALA A 49 7.43 25.50 3.30
CA ALA A 49 7.86 24.73 2.15
C ALA A 49 8.50 25.70 1.13
N PRO A 50 9.56 25.29 0.40
CA PRO A 50 10.15 26.12 -0.64
C PRO A 50 9.04 26.75 -1.48
N HIS A 51 9.13 28.05 -1.78
CA HIS A 51 8.06 28.82 -2.44
C HIS A 51 7.52 28.15 -3.72
N ALA A 52 8.32 27.30 -4.37
CA ALA A 52 7.92 26.49 -5.53
C ALA A 52 6.75 25.52 -5.27
N PHE A 53 6.50 25.12 -4.01
CA PHE A 53 5.52 24.10 -3.64
C PHE A 53 4.43 24.59 -2.69
N SER A 54 4.34 25.90 -2.42
CA SER A 54 3.31 26.47 -1.51
C SER A 54 1.88 26.15 -1.95
N TRP A 55 1.64 26.09 -3.27
CA TRP A 55 0.35 25.77 -3.87
C TRP A 55 -0.20 24.39 -3.48
N LEU A 56 0.64 23.45 -3.01
CA LEU A 56 0.18 22.12 -2.60
C LEU A 56 -0.74 22.19 -1.38
N GLY A 57 -0.47 23.11 -0.44
CA GLY A 57 -1.29 23.30 0.75
C GLY A 57 -2.68 23.87 0.45
N ASP A 58 -2.86 24.50 -0.71
CA ASP A 58 -4.15 25.06 -1.13
C ASP A 58 -5.07 24.00 -1.76
N ILE A 59 -4.53 22.88 -2.21
CA ILE A 59 -5.28 21.86 -2.98
C ILE A 59 -5.43 20.51 -2.28
N ALA A 60 -4.65 20.24 -1.24
CA ALA A 60 -4.67 18.97 -0.54
C ALA A 60 -4.42 19.16 0.97
N PRO A 61 -4.98 18.28 1.83
CA PRO A 61 -4.63 18.27 3.25
C PRO A 61 -3.13 18.10 3.46
N CYS A 62 -2.57 18.86 4.38
CA CYS A 62 -1.18 18.71 4.82
C CYS A 62 -1.12 18.14 6.24
N PHE A 63 -0.18 17.23 6.46
CA PHE A 63 0.14 16.68 7.77
C PHE A 63 1.52 17.20 8.17
N GLY A 64 1.57 18.00 9.24
CA GLY A 64 2.83 18.50 9.77
C GLY A 64 3.65 17.37 10.37
N VAL A 65 4.92 17.29 10.01
CA VAL A 65 5.87 16.32 10.57
C VAL A 65 7.15 17.03 11.00
N ASN A 66 7.80 16.54 12.04
CA ASN A 66 9.14 17.01 12.41
C ASN A 66 10.15 16.47 11.39
N GLY A 67 10.94 17.35 10.78
CA GLY A 67 11.97 16.96 9.80
C GLY A 67 13.00 15.97 10.35
N ASN A 68 13.27 16.01 11.67
CA ASN A 68 14.16 15.04 12.33
C ASN A 68 13.57 13.62 12.39
N ASN A 69 12.27 13.47 12.16
CA ASN A 69 11.59 12.17 12.10
C ASN A 69 11.48 11.65 10.66
N VAL A 70 12.05 12.36 9.68
CA VAL A 70 12.06 11.96 8.27
C VAL A 70 13.45 11.51 7.90
N GLN A 71 13.56 10.28 7.42
CA GLN A 71 14.83 9.69 6.96
C GLN A 71 14.68 9.23 5.52
N ILE A 72 15.64 9.60 4.67
CA ILE A 72 15.75 9.07 3.32
C ILE A 72 16.57 7.79 3.35
N ILE A 73 16.08 6.75 2.67
CA ILE A 73 16.70 5.43 2.59
C ILE A 73 17.12 5.20 1.15
N ASP A 74 18.42 5.28 0.88
CA ASP A 74 18.94 5.24 -0.49
C ASP A 74 19.41 3.84 -0.94
N GLU A 75 19.64 2.93 0.01
CA GLU A 75 20.19 1.60 -0.26
C GLU A 75 19.15 0.48 -0.04
N PRO A 76 19.00 -0.46 -0.99
CA PRO A 76 18.06 -1.58 -0.86
C PRO A 76 18.30 -2.45 0.38
N LYS A 77 19.57 -2.65 0.75
CA LYS A 77 19.94 -3.41 1.95
C LYS A 77 19.46 -2.70 3.22
N HIS A 78 19.63 -1.38 3.29
CA HIS A 78 19.17 -0.59 4.42
C HIS A 78 17.64 -0.60 4.53
N PHE A 79 16.95 -0.51 3.40
CA PHE A 79 15.50 -0.66 3.34
C PHE A 79 15.03 -2.00 3.91
N HIS A 80 15.63 -3.11 3.49
CA HIS A 80 15.28 -4.44 4.02
C HIS A 80 15.52 -4.55 5.52
N GLU A 81 16.67 -4.07 6.02
CA GLU A 81 16.98 -4.08 7.46
C GLU A 81 16.01 -3.24 8.28
N ILE A 82 15.58 -2.08 7.77
CA ILE A 82 14.55 -1.25 8.43
C ILE A 82 13.23 -2.00 8.52
N LEU A 83 12.76 -2.61 7.42
CA LEU A 83 11.52 -3.38 7.43
C LEU A 83 11.60 -4.55 8.41
N LYS A 84 12.70 -5.30 8.40
CA LYS A 84 12.94 -6.45 9.27
C LYS A 84 13.00 -6.04 10.75
N SER A 85 13.77 -5.01 11.07
CA SER A 85 13.88 -4.48 12.44
C SER A 85 12.52 -3.98 12.96
N ASN A 86 11.79 -3.22 12.15
CA ASN A 86 10.52 -2.65 12.55
C ASN A 86 9.43 -3.73 12.69
N ALA A 87 9.37 -4.68 11.76
CA ALA A 87 8.49 -5.85 11.86
C ALA A 87 8.76 -6.62 13.16
N ARG A 88 10.03 -6.92 13.45
CA ARG A 88 10.42 -7.65 14.66
C ARG A 88 10.03 -6.90 15.93
N LYS A 89 10.08 -5.57 15.96
CA LYS A 89 9.80 -4.75 17.16
C LYS A 89 8.34 -4.40 17.34
N ALA A 90 7.51 -4.52 16.31
CA ALA A 90 6.11 -4.10 16.35
C ALA A 90 5.32 -4.77 17.49
N THR A 91 4.39 -4.01 18.06
CA THR A 91 3.58 -4.41 19.22
C THR A 91 2.09 -4.13 19.06
N GLN A 92 1.71 -3.25 18.14
CA GLN A 92 0.33 -2.82 17.92
C GLN A 92 -0.13 -3.10 16.49
N ARG A 93 0.65 -2.71 15.48
CA ARG A 93 0.22 -2.90 14.08
C ARG A 93 1.36 -3.13 13.12
N ILE A 94 1.14 -4.04 12.18
CA ILE A 94 1.96 -4.22 11.00
C ILE A 94 1.01 -4.12 9.79
N VAL A 95 1.13 -3.06 8.98
CA VAL A 95 0.44 -2.97 7.69
C VAL A 95 1.49 -3.03 6.59
N PHE A 96 1.37 -4.02 5.73
CA PHE A 96 2.30 -4.27 4.63
C PHE A 96 1.54 -4.25 3.32
N THR A 97 1.87 -3.32 2.43
CA THR A 97 1.31 -3.28 1.08
C THR A 97 2.44 -3.40 0.05
N SER A 98 2.28 -4.30 -0.90
CA SER A 98 3.20 -4.42 -2.03
C SER A 98 2.48 -5.00 -3.23
N LEU A 99 3.09 -4.89 -4.42
CA LEU A 99 2.60 -5.60 -5.61
C LEU A 99 2.63 -7.12 -5.37
N TYR A 100 3.74 -7.63 -4.87
CA TYR A 100 3.92 -9.01 -4.46
C TYR A 100 4.99 -9.09 -3.37
N LEU A 101 5.05 -10.23 -2.69
CA LEU A 101 6.17 -10.61 -1.82
C LEU A 101 7.02 -11.64 -2.58
N GLY A 102 8.31 -11.37 -2.74
CA GLY A 102 9.25 -12.32 -3.33
C GLY A 102 9.30 -13.64 -2.54
N THR A 103 10.00 -14.63 -3.08
CA THR A 103 10.15 -15.96 -2.46
C THR A 103 11.62 -16.29 -2.17
N GLY A 104 12.47 -15.27 -2.07
CA GLY A 104 13.89 -15.40 -1.77
C GLY A 104 14.16 -15.43 -0.27
N GLU A 105 15.45 -15.46 0.07
CA GLU A 105 15.92 -15.54 1.46
C GLU A 105 15.59 -14.26 2.24
N LEU A 106 15.76 -13.09 1.62
CA LEU A 106 15.46 -11.80 2.24
C LEU A 106 13.97 -11.68 2.59
N GLU A 107 13.07 -12.13 1.71
CA GLU A 107 11.64 -12.12 2.00
C GLU A 107 11.29 -13.14 3.07
N GLN A 108 11.96 -14.29 3.11
CA GLN A 108 11.79 -15.26 4.18
C GLN A 108 12.20 -14.67 5.53
N GLU A 109 13.34 -13.97 5.62
CA GLU A 109 13.77 -13.28 6.85
C GLU A 109 12.74 -12.26 7.33
N LEU A 110 12.11 -11.52 6.41
CA LEU A 110 11.07 -10.56 6.76
C LEU A 110 9.81 -11.26 7.28
N VAL A 111 9.37 -12.34 6.63
CA VAL A 111 8.25 -13.16 7.09
C VAL A 111 8.53 -13.76 8.46
N ASP A 112 9.78 -14.18 8.70
CA ASP A 112 10.20 -14.73 9.98
C ASP A 112 10.20 -13.65 11.07
N ALA A 113 10.62 -12.42 10.76
CA ALA A 113 10.52 -11.29 11.68
C ALA A 113 9.07 -10.94 12.06
N ILE A 114 8.13 -11.01 11.10
CA ILE A 114 6.70 -10.88 11.39
C ILE A 114 6.22 -12.04 12.26
N ARG A 115 6.66 -13.27 11.98
CA ARG A 115 6.34 -14.45 12.80
C ARG A 115 6.79 -14.27 14.24
N GLU A 116 8.01 -13.79 14.45
CA GLU A 116 8.56 -13.51 15.79
C GLU A 116 7.70 -12.48 16.55
N ALA A 117 7.22 -11.44 15.87
CA ALA A 117 6.33 -10.45 16.48
C ALA A 117 4.97 -11.05 16.88
N CYS A 118 4.35 -11.85 16.00
CA CYS A 118 3.11 -12.57 16.30
C CYS A 118 3.28 -13.56 17.45
N HIS A 119 4.39 -14.32 17.45
CA HIS A 119 4.73 -15.26 18.50
C HIS A 119 4.86 -14.55 19.84
N ARG A 120 5.66 -13.47 19.90
CA ARG A 120 5.84 -12.66 21.10
C ARG A 120 4.52 -12.07 21.61
N ALA A 121 3.66 -11.58 20.72
CA ALA A 121 2.36 -11.05 21.12
C ALA A 121 1.51 -12.14 21.79
N LYS A 122 1.45 -13.33 21.18
CA LYS A 122 0.72 -14.48 21.72
C LYS A 122 1.29 -14.98 23.05
N THR A 123 2.61 -15.09 23.19
CA THR A 123 3.24 -15.55 24.44
C THR A 123 3.06 -14.56 25.58
N ASN A 124 3.05 -13.26 25.27
CA ASN A 124 2.91 -12.20 26.27
C ASN A 124 1.43 -11.85 26.57
N GLY A 125 0.47 -12.54 25.95
CA GLY A 125 -0.96 -12.22 26.09
C GLY A 125 -1.34 -10.84 25.52
N ASN A 126 -0.55 -10.32 24.58
CA ASN A 126 -0.85 -9.07 23.89
C ASN A 126 -1.85 -9.32 22.76
N ASN A 127 -3.10 -8.92 22.99
CA ASN A 127 -4.18 -9.03 22.01
C ASN A 127 -4.32 -7.77 21.13
N ASN A 128 -3.41 -6.80 21.25
CA ASN A 128 -3.49 -5.54 20.50
C ASN A 128 -2.72 -5.57 19.18
N LEU A 129 -1.84 -6.57 18.96
CA LEU A 129 -1.09 -6.67 17.72
C LEU A 129 -2.02 -7.13 16.59
N GLU A 130 -2.09 -6.35 15.52
CA GLU A 130 -2.79 -6.71 14.29
C GLU A 130 -1.83 -6.66 13.09
N VAL A 131 -1.88 -7.67 12.22
CA VAL A 131 -1.05 -7.76 11.03
C VAL A 131 -1.92 -7.82 9.78
N HIS A 132 -1.81 -6.82 8.91
CA HIS A 132 -2.51 -6.76 7.63
C HIS A 132 -1.52 -6.75 6.47
N ILE A 133 -1.59 -7.76 5.62
CA ILE A 133 -0.79 -7.86 4.41
C ILE A 133 -1.69 -7.73 3.19
N LEU A 134 -1.49 -6.71 2.36
CA LEU A 134 -2.22 -6.48 1.12
C LEU A 134 -1.29 -6.66 -0.09
N LEU A 135 -1.59 -7.66 -0.92
CA LEU A 135 -0.84 -7.95 -2.17
C LEU A 135 -1.75 -7.90 -3.38
N ASP A 136 -1.20 -7.79 -4.59
CA ASP A 136 -1.96 -8.01 -5.82
C ASP A 136 -2.26 -9.51 -6.02
N TYR A 137 -3.51 -9.85 -6.35
CA TYR A 137 -3.93 -11.24 -6.52
C TYR A 137 -3.18 -11.94 -7.66
N ASN A 138 -3.03 -11.29 -8.82
CA ASN A 138 -2.43 -11.89 -9.99
C ASN A 138 -0.92 -12.02 -9.80
N ARG A 139 -0.25 -10.98 -9.29
CA ARG A 139 1.21 -11.01 -9.07
C ARG A 139 1.59 -11.87 -7.87
N GLY A 140 0.85 -11.79 -6.77
CA GLY A 140 1.09 -12.59 -5.57
C GLY A 140 0.81 -14.09 -5.75
N SER A 141 0.06 -14.46 -6.80
CA SER A 141 -0.20 -15.86 -7.18
C SER A 141 0.73 -16.38 -8.29
N ARG A 142 1.73 -15.62 -8.73
CA ARG A 142 2.70 -16.11 -9.73
C ARG A 142 3.61 -17.16 -9.12
N GLY A 143 3.93 -18.18 -9.92
CA GLY A 143 4.74 -19.33 -9.54
C GLY A 143 3.89 -20.57 -9.27
N VAL A 144 4.35 -21.73 -9.77
CA VAL A 144 3.61 -22.99 -9.69
C VAL A 144 3.78 -23.63 -8.31
N GLU A 145 5.01 -23.70 -7.81
CA GLU A 145 5.33 -24.31 -6.52
C GLU A 145 5.48 -23.29 -5.39
N LYS A 146 6.10 -22.14 -5.68
CA LYS A 146 6.34 -21.05 -4.73
C LYS A 146 5.78 -19.74 -5.26
N SER A 147 5.00 -19.07 -4.42
CA SER A 147 4.41 -17.75 -4.64
C SER A 147 4.34 -16.98 -3.32
N SER A 148 4.00 -15.69 -3.38
CA SER A 148 3.76 -14.90 -2.17
C SER A 148 2.72 -15.55 -1.26
N ARG A 149 1.69 -16.16 -1.86
CA ARG A 149 0.62 -16.85 -1.13
C ARG A 149 1.14 -18.06 -0.37
N THR A 150 1.94 -18.92 -1.02
CA THR A 150 2.48 -20.11 -0.37
C THR A 150 3.46 -19.74 0.74
N MET A 151 4.22 -18.65 0.56
CA MET A 151 5.16 -18.16 1.57
C MET A 151 4.45 -17.64 2.84
N LEU A 152 3.31 -16.96 2.69
CA LEU A 152 2.53 -16.42 3.81
C LEU A 152 1.56 -17.44 4.44
N THR A 153 1.28 -18.54 3.76
CA THR A 153 0.30 -19.55 4.21
C THR A 153 0.63 -20.14 5.59
N PRO A 154 1.88 -20.51 5.93
CA PRO A 154 2.21 -21.02 7.26
C PRO A 154 1.91 -20.01 8.36
N LEU A 155 2.29 -18.76 8.14
CA LEU A 155 2.08 -17.65 9.08
C LEU A 155 0.59 -17.41 9.34
N LEU A 156 -0.23 -17.43 8.28
CA LEU A 156 -1.68 -17.28 8.39
C LEU A 156 -2.34 -18.44 9.15
N LYS A 157 -1.88 -19.67 8.96
CA LYS A 157 -2.43 -20.84 9.68
C LYS A 157 -2.11 -20.81 11.17
N GLU A 158 -0.90 -20.37 11.52
CA GLU A 158 -0.41 -20.39 12.90
C GLU A 158 -0.97 -19.23 13.75
N TYR A 159 -1.20 -18.06 13.14
CA TYR A 159 -1.60 -16.83 13.83
C TYR A 159 -2.89 -16.21 13.29
N LYS A 160 -3.84 -17.03 12.84
CA LYS A 160 -5.10 -16.61 12.18
C LYS A 160 -5.89 -15.49 12.89
N ASP A 161 -5.75 -15.35 14.20
CA ASP A 161 -6.46 -14.35 15.01
C ASP A 161 -5.71 -13.00 15.08
N ILE A 162 -4.44 -12.96 14.64
CA ILE A 162 -3.54 -11.80 14.64
C ILE A 162 -3.29 -11.31 13.21
N ILE A 163 -3.13 -12.23 12.25
CA ILE A 163 -2.77 -11.91 10.87
C ILE A 163 -3.91 -12.11 9.87
N SER A 164 -4.07 -11.12 8.99
CA SER A 164 -4.95 -11.15 7.83
C SER A 164 -4.17 -10.87 6.54
N VAL A 165 -4.32 -11.74 5.55
CA VAL A 165 -3.73 -11.57 4.22
C VAL A 165 -4.85 -11.30 3.21
N HIS A 166 -4.78 -10.15 2.56
CA HIS A 166 -5.73 -9.68 1.56
C HIS A 166 -5.07 -9.65 0.19
N LEU A 167 -5.82 -10.10 -0.83
CA LEU A 167 -5.37 -10.08 -2.22
C LEU A 167 -6.27 -9.12 -3.00
N TYR A 168 -5.72 -7.97 -3.38
CA TYR A 168 -6.38 -6.99 -4.22
C TYR A 168 -6.60 -7.56 -5.62
N HIS A 169 -7.82 -7.41 -6.13
CA HIS A 169 -8.16 -7.79 -7.49
C HIS A 169 -8.73 -6.59 -8.24
N THR A 170 -8.05 -6.17 -9.30
CA THR A 170 -8.49 -5.05 -10.14
C THR A 170 -9.88 -5.33 -10.73
N PRO A 171 -10.87 -4.42 -10.52
CA PRO A 171 -12.26 -4.65 -10.93
C PRO A 171 -12.48 -4.67 -12.46
N ASP A 172 -11.58 -4.09 -13.26
CA ASP A 172 -11.66 -4.03 -14.74
C ASP A 172 -11.39 -5.37 -15.46
N LEU A 173 -11.24 -6.46 -14.72
CA LEU A 173 -11.05 -7.82 -15.23
C LEU A 173 -12.26 -8.73 -14.95
N ARG A 174 -13.49 -8.20 -14.99
CA ARG A 174 -14.75 -8.98 -14.88
C ARG A 174 -15.40 -9.19 -16.26
N GLY A 175 -15.95 -10.39 -16.51
CA GLY A 175 -16.75 -10.71 -17.70
C GLY A 175 -15.97 -11.10 -18.96
N ILE A 176 -16.58 -10.85 -20.14
CA ILE A 176 -16.12 -11.30 -21.48
C ILE A 176 -14.69 -10.80 -21.81
N CYS A 177 -14.25 -9.68 -21.22
CA CYS A 177 -12.89 -9.16 -21.36
C CYS A 177 -11.80 -10.16 -20.87
N LYS A 178 -12.10 -11.01 -19.87
CA LYS A 178 -11.18 -12.06 -19.40
C LYS A 178 -10.90 -13.14 -20.46
N ARG A 179 -11.84 -13.38 -21.38
CA ARG A 179 -11.72 -14.39 -22.44
C ARG A 179 -10.95 -13.88 -23.67
N LEU A 180 -10.94 -12.57 -23.88
CA LEU A 180 -10.28 -11.92 -25.02
C LEU A 180 -8.85 -11.44 -24.70
N LEU A 181 -8.54 -11.20 -23.43
CA LEU A 181 -7.20 -10.83 -22.99
C LEU A 181 -6.36 -12.08 -22.75
N THR A 182 -5.52 -12.44 -23.71
CA THR A 182 -4.44 -13.40 -23.52
C THR A 182 -3.56 -12.95 -22.35
N GLY A 183 -3.13 -13.90 -21.50
CA GLY A 183 -2.66 -13.66 -20.13
C GLY A 183 -1.44 -12.73 -19.91
N LYS A 184 -0.90 -12.12 -20.96
CA LYS A 184 0.11 -11.06 -20.90
C LYS A 184 -0.46 -9.64 -20.97
N MET A 185 -1.70 -9.46 -21.45
CA MET A 185 -2.34 -8.14 -21.61
C MET A 185 -3.15 -7.70 -20.38
N SER A 186 -3.46 -8.61 -19.47
CA SER A 186 -4.12 -8.28 -18.19
C SER A 186 -3.19 -7.55 -17.20
N GLU A 187 -1.88 -7.60 -17.43
CA GLU A 187 -0.87 -6.89 -16.61
C GLU A 187 -0.91 -5.37 -16.82
N VAL A 188 -1.41 -4.90 -17.96
CA VAL A 188 -1.41 -3.48 -18.37
C VAL A 188 -2.64 -2.72 -17.83
N ILE A 189 -3.66 -3.42 -17.33
CA ILE A 189 -5.00 -2.85 -17.08
C ILE A 189 -5.20 -2.39 -15.62
N GLY A 190 -4.17 -2.54 -14.76
CA GLY A 190 -4.17 -1.95 -13.43
C GLY A 190 -3.61 -2.92 -12.40
N LEU A 191 -2.51 -2.53 -11.77
CA LEU A 191 -1.81 -3.29 -10.74
C LEU A 191 -1.81 -2.49 -9.44
N ASN A 192 -1.81 -3.19 -8.30
CA ASN A 192 -1.56 -2.53 -7.03
C ASN A 192 -0.07 -2.12 -6.92
N HIS A 193 0.23 -0.84 -7.15
CA HIS A 193 1.58 -0.28 -7.04
C HIS A 193 1.89 0.35 -5.68
N MET A 194 1.02 0.18 -4.68
CA MET A 194 1.26 0.70 -3.33
C MET A 194 2.42 -0.04 -2.67
N LYS A 195 3.45 0.70 -2.25
CA LYS A 195 4.57 0.20 -1.43
C LYS A 195 4.60 0.99 -0.12
N ILE A 196 3.77 0.55 0.79
CA ILE A 196 3.54 1.22 2.06
C ILE A 196 3.74 0.20 3.17
N TYR A 197 4.56 0.55 4.15
CA TYR A 197 4.87 -0.31 5.29
C TYR A 197 4.71 0.50 6.57
N LEU A 198 3.80 0.08 7.42
CA LEU A 198 3.51 0.70 8.69
C LEU A 198 3.80 -0.31 9.81
N PHE A 199 4.61 0.10 10.77
CA PHE A 199 4.96 -0.69 11.94
C PHE A 199 4.77 0.20 13.16
N ASP A 200 3.71 -0.02 13.92
CA ASP A 200 3.28 0.88 15.00
C ASP A 200 3.22 2.34 14.49
N ASP A 201 4.09 3.23 14.98
CA ASP A 201 4.16 4.64 14.57
C ASP A 201 5.28 4.93 13.55
N SER A 202 5.96 3.89 13.05
CA SER A 202 6.97 3.98 12.00
C SER A 202 6.35 3.73 10.63
N PHE A 203 6.45 4.72 9.75
CA PHE A 203 5.88 4.68 8.42
C PHE A 203 6.97 4.76 7.35
N VAL A 204 6.97 3.80 6.43
CA VAL A 204 7.93 3.71 5.32
C VAL A 204 7.15 3.69 4.00
N ILE A 205 7.49 4.62 3.12
CA ILE A 205 7.02 4.63 1.73
C ILE A 205 8.20 4.28 0.83
N SER A 206 7.95 3.46 -0.19
CA SER A 206 8.91 3.13 -1.23
C SER A 206 8.31 3.35 -2.62
N GLY A 207 9.17 3.40 -3.64
CA GLY A 207 8.85 3.73 -5.04
C GLY A 207 9.42 2.72 -6.00
#